data_AF-A0A0P9D2X3-F1
#
_entry.id   AF-A0A0P9D2X3-F1
#
_cell.length_a   1.000
_cell.length_b   1.000
_cell.length_c   1.000
_cell.angle_alpha   90.00
_cell.angle_beta   90.00
_cell.angle_gamma   90.00
#
_symmetry.space_group_name_H-M   'P 1'
#
loop_
_entity.id
_entity.type
_entity.pdbx_description
1 polymer ?
#
loop_
_entity_poly.entity_id
_entity_poly.type
_entity_poly.pdbx_seq_one_letter_code
_entity_poly.pdbx_strand_id
1 'polypeptide(L)'
;LQLCTGSVVIDSVRAQSWSEMVAEESLTPSQMPQSSADEEALERVQRGEFWQEIDELLNDDAERAVVIGSYVMGLKPGEIYGERPDLFSNVNDVYNVKRNVLSRLGRNTDLRQRMGHA
;
A
#
# COMPACT_ATOMS: atom_id res chain seq x y z
N LEU A 1 22.19 1.17 -2.77
CA LEU A 1 21.06 0.37 -2.25
C LEU A 1 19.81 0.83 -2.96
N GLN A 2 19.17 -0.05 -3.73
CA GLN A 2 17.89 0.23 -4.39
C GLN A 2 16.79 0.05 -3.33
N LEU A 3 16.35 1.14 -2.70
CA LEU A 3 15.22 1.13 -1.79
C LEU A 3 13.96 0.94 -2.65
N CYS A 4 13.46 -0.29 -2.66
CA CYS A 4 12.24 -0.64 -3.35
C CYS A 4 11.10 0.23 -2.81
N THR A 5 10.44 1.00 -3.67
CA THR A 5 9.23 1.81 -3.40
C THR A 5 8.14 1.04 -2.62
N GLY A 6 8.14 -0.30 -2.69
CA GLY A 6 7.27 -1.15 -1.86
C GLY A 6 7.59 -1.13 -0.36
N SER A 7 8.81 -0.78 0.07
CA SER A 7 9.20 -0.78 1.48
C SER A 7 8.50 0.30 2.29
N VAL A 8 8.18 1.46 1.72
CA VAL A 8 7.55 2.58 2.45
C VAL A 8 6.05 2.32 2.67
N VAL A 9 5.37 1.77 1.66
CA VAL A 9 3.98 1.32 1.78
C VAL A 9 3.86 0.13 2.75
N ILE A 10 4.84 -0.78 2.73
CA ILE A 10 4.90 -1.89 3.70
C ILE A 10 5.18 -1.39 5.12
N ASP A 11 6.04 -0.39 5.33
CA ASP A 11 6.42 0.05 6.69
C ASP A 11 5.26 0.68 7.45
N SER A 12 4.42 1.46 6.78
CA SER A 12 3.23 2.08 7.39
C SER A 12 2.16 1.07 7.81
N VAL A 13 1.96 -0.01 7.04
CA VAL A 13 1.03 -1.11 7.40
C VAL A 13 1.65 -2.02 8.48
N ARG A 14 2.98 -2.21 8.46
CA ARG A 14 3.70 -3.04 9.44
C ARG A 14 3.75 -2.39 10.83
N ALA A 15 3.85 -1.07 10.90
CA ALA A 15 3.75 -0.33 12.17
C ALA A 15 2.41 -0.56 12.90
N GLN A 16 1.33 -0.77 12.13
CA GLN A 16 0.00 -1.05 12.68
C GLN A 16 -0.17 -2.53 13.10
N SER A 17 0.37 -3.46 12.31
CA SER A 17 0.27 -4.90 12.58
C SER A 17 1.18 -5.39 13.73
N TRP A 18 2.35 -4.77 13.97
CA TRP A 18 3.16 -5.04 15.18
C TRP A 18 2.46 -4.62 16.47
N SER A 19 1.67 -3.54 16.43
CA SER A 19 0.88 -3.08 17.58
C SER A 19 -0.20 -4.09 17.99
N GLU A 20 -0.73 -4.85 17.02
CA GLU A 20 -1.79 -5.85 17.27
C GLU A 20 -1.25 -7.27 17.52
N MET A 21 -0.06 -7.62 17.02
CA MET A 21 0.53 -8.96 17.18
C MET A 21 1.43 -9.14 18.41
N VAL A 22 1.90 -8.06 19.07
CA VAL A 22 2.75 -8.15 20.28
C VAL A 22 1.97 -7.79 21.54
N ALA A 23 0.80 -8.41 21.70
CA ALA A 23 -0.04 -8.24 22.89
C ALA A 23 0.18 -9.32 23.96
N GLU A 24 1.06 -10.31 23.77
CA GLU A 24 1.18 -11.41 24.76
C GLU A 24 2.58 -11.79 25.25
N GLU A 25 3.66 -11.13 24.83
CA GLU A 25 4.96 -11.40 25.49
C GLU A 25 5.83 -10.15 25.64
N SER A 26 5.76 -9.58 26.85
CA SER A 26 6.73 -8.69 27.51
C SER A 26 7.49 -7.70 26.62
N LEU A 27 6.90 -6.52 26.37
CA LEU A 27 7.65 -5.36 25.92
C LEU A 27 7.66 -4.26 26.98
N THR A 28 8.86 -3.77 27.27
CA THR A 28 9.14 -2.67 28.19
C THR A 28 8.54 -1.35 27.64
N PRO A 29 7.96 -0.46 28.47
CA PRO A 29 7.20 0.71 28.00
C PRO A 29 7.98 1.83 27.29
N SER A 30 9.26 1.66 26.96
CA SER A 30 10.16 2.78 26.63
C SER A 30 10.41 3.05 25.15
N GLN A 31 9.69 2.42 24.21
CA GLN A 31 10.03 2.56 22.77
C GLN A 31 8.84 2.81 21.83
N MET A 32 7.68 3.28 22.32
CA MET A 32 6.65 3.81 21.42
C MET A 32 6.98 5.27 21.08
N PRO A 33 7.14 5.64 19.80
CA PRO A 33 7.08 7.04 19.40
C PRO A 33 5.67 7.52 19.69
N GLN A 34 5.51 8.35 20.72
CA GLN A 34 4.23 9.01 20.99
C GLN A 34 4.13 10.18 20.01
N SER A 35 3.60 9.94 18.80
CA SER A 35 3.17 11.04 17.95
C SER A 35 2.02 11.76 18.65
N SER A 36 1.99 13.08 18.54
CA SER A 36 0.87 13.85 19.10
C SER A 36 -0.43 13.60 18.33
N ALA A 37 -1.59 13.86 18.93
CA ALA A 37 -2.87 13.71 18.23
C ALA A 37 -2.95 14.52 16.92
N ASP A 38 -2.30 15.68 16.88
CA ASP A 38 -2.20 16.53 15.69
C ASP A 38 -1.28 15.93 14.63
N GLU A 39 -0.21 15.26 15.05
CA GLU A 39 0.73 14.56 14.18
C GLU A 39 0.08 13.31 13.56
N GLU A 40 -0.66 12.53 14.36
CA GLU A 40 -1.48 11.43 13.84
C GLU A 40 -2.55 11.92 12.86
N ALA A 41 -3.21 13.04 13.15
CA ALA A 41 -4.23 13.61 12.26
C ALA A 41 -3.61 14.06 10.93
N LEU A 42 -2.44 14.71 10.98
CA LEU A 42 -1.71 15.15 9.81
C LEU A 42 -1.23 13.97 8.96
N GLU A 43 -0.73 12.90 9.59
CA GLU A 43 -0.37 11.67 8.88
C GLU A 43 -1.57 11.00 8.22
N ARG A 44 -2.74 10.98 8.88
CA ARG A 44 -3.99 10.44 8.30
C ARG A 44 -4.41 11.21 7.06
N VAL A 45 -4.32 12.54 7.09
CA VAL A 45 -4.62 13.40 5.94
C VAL A 45 -3.63 13.14 4.81
N GLN A 46 -2.32 13.11 5.09
CA GLN A 46 -1.28 12.81 4.10
C GLN A 46 -1.47 11.43 3.46
N ARG A 47 -1.81 10.41 4.26
CA ARG A 47 -2.16 9.08 3.73
C ARG A 47 -3.40 9.13 2.84
N GLY A 48 -4.41 9.91 3.21
CA GLY A 48 -5.63 10.10 2.43
C GLY A 48 -5.36 10.72 1.05
N GLU A 49 -4.63 11.83 1.01
CA GLU A 49 -4.25 12.51 -0.24
C GLU A 49 -3.40 11.60 -1.14
N PHE A 50 -2.45 10.88 -0.56
CA PHE A 50 -1.64 9.90 -1.31
C PHE A 50 -2.50 8.82 -1.97
N TRP A 51 -3.46 8.23 -1.23
CA TRP A 51 -4.34 7.21 -1.79
C TRP A 51 -5.31 7.76 -2.85
N GLN A 52 -5.75 9.01 -2.73
CA GLN A 52 -6.55 9.67 -3.76
C GLN A 52 -5.78 9.81 -5.07
N GLU A 53 -4.51 10.22 -5.02
CA GLU A 53 -3.68 10.33 -6.23
C GLU A 53 -3.38 9.00 -6.87
N ILE A 54 -3.10 7.97 -6.06
CA ILE A 54 -2.93 6.62 -6.59
C ILE A 54 -4.20 6.21 -7.33
N ASP A 55 -5.38 6.45 -6.75
CA ASP A 55 -6.67 6.12 -7.36
C ASP A 55 -6.93 6.85 -8.68
N GLU A 56 -6.62 8.15 -8.75
CA GLU A 56 -6.72 8.95 -9.98
C GLU A 56 -5.83 8.44 -11.12
N LEU A 57 -4.78 7.66 -10.80
CA LEU A 57 -3.85 7.08 -11.76
C LEU A 57 -4.19 5.63 -12.14
N LEU A 58 -5.25 5.06 -11.56
CA LEU A 58 -5.82 3.77 -11.95
C LEU A 58 -6.89 3.98 -13.01
N ASN A 59 -6.91 3.10 -14.00
CA ASN A 59 -7.77 3.25 -15.17
C ASN A 59 -9.12 2.55 -15.01
N ASP A 60 -9.16 1.49 -14.20
CA ASP A 60 -10.34 0.63 -14.09
C ASP A 60 -10.41 -0.10 -12.74
N ASP A 61 -11.53 -0.79 -12.54
CA ASP A 61 -11.82 -1.55 -11.33
C ASP A 61 -10.85 -2.72 -11.12
N ALA A 62 -10.28 -3.28 -12.20
CA ALA A 62 -9.33 -4.39 -12.12
C ALA A 62 -8.00 -3.91 -11.52
N GLU A 63 -7.50 -2.76 -11.97
CA GLU A 63 -6.33 -2.11 -11.39
C GLU A 63 -6.57 -1.73 -9.93
N ARG A 64 -7.74 -1.17 -9.60
CA ARG A 64 -8.13 -0.82 -8.23
C ARG A 64 -8.18 -2.03 -7.31
N ALA A 65 -8.82 -3.12 -7.77
CA ALA A 65 -8.89 -4.37 -7.03
C ALA A 65 -7.49 -4.95 -6.78
N VAL A 66 -6.59 -4.89 -7.76
CA VAL A 66 -5.20 -5.36 -7.61
C VAL A 66 -4.42 -4.55 -6.59
N VAL A 67 -4.53 -3.22 -6.62
CA VAL A 67 -3.81 -2.34 -5.70
C VAL A 67 -4.30 -2.54 -4.26
N ILE A 68 -5.61 -2.46 -4.04
CA ILE A 68 -6.19 -2.63 -2.69
C ILE A 68 -5.92 -4.05 -2.19
N GLY A 69 -6.18 -5.07 -3.02
CA GLY A 69 -5.93 -6.47 -2.70
C GLY A 69 -4.48 -6.72 -2.28
N SER A 70 -3.52 -6.23 -3.05
CA SER A 70 -2.10 -6.49 -2.80
C SER A 70 -1.50 -5.72 -1.63
N TYR A 71 -1.90 -4.44 -1.46
CA TYR A 71 -1.16 -3.50 -0.60
C TYR A 71 -1.93 -3.07 0.65
N VAL A 72 -3.26 -3.13 0.63
CA VAL A 72 -4.09 -2.85 1.80
C VAL A 72 -4.48 -4.15 2.49
N MET A 73 -4.89 -5.16 1.72
CA MET A 73 -5.40 -6.43 2.25
C MET A 73 -4.35 -7.56 2.30
N GLY A 74 -3.18 -7.38 1.68
CA GLY A 74 -2.10 -8.38 1.69
C GLY A 74 -2.40 -9.67 0.90
N LEU A 75 -3.40 -9.66 0.03
CA LEU A 75 -3.84 -10.80 -0.75
C LEU A 75 -2.84 -11.17 -1.84
N LYS A 76 -2.71 -12.48 -2.09
CA LYS A 76 -1.98 -13.02 -3.24
C LYS A 76 -2.86 -12.93 -4.50
N PRO A 77 -2.26 -12.97 -5.71
CA PRO A 77 -3.02 -12.85 -6.96
C PRO A 77 -4.15 -13.88 -7.14
N GLY A 78 -3.98 -15.11 -6.62
CA GLY A 78 -5.04 -16.12 -6.64
C GLY A 78 -6.23 -15.79 -5.73
N GLU A 79 -5.98 -15.13 -4.59
CA GLU A 79 -7.02 -14.68 -3.66
C GLU A 79 -7.77 -13.47 -4.25
N ILE A 80 -7.05 -12.52 -4.87
CA ILE A 80 -7.65 -11.39 -5.59
C ILE A 80 -8.58 -11.89 -6.71
N TYR A 81 -8.12 -12.89 -7.48
CA TYR A 81 -8.95 -13.53 -8.51
C TYR A 81 -10.18 -14.22 -7.90
N GLY A 82 -10.03 -14.85 -6.73
CA GLY A 82 -11.13 -15.51 -6.02
C GLY A 82 -12.19 -14.53 -5.53
N GLU A 83 -11.79 -13.36 -5.04
CA GLU A 83 -12.68 -12.30 -4.57
C GLU A 83 -13.40 -11.56 -5.73
N ARG A 84 -12.69 -11.33 -6.84
CA ARG A 84 -13.20 -10.56 -7.99
C ARG A 84 -12.99 -11.27 -9.33
N PRO A 85 -13.53 -12.48 -9.53
CA PRO A 85 -13.37 -13.22 -10.78
C PRO A 85 -14.08 -12.53 -11.96
N ASP A 86 -15.00 -11.60 -11.69
CA ASP A 86 -15.69 -10.78 -12.68
C ASP A 86 -14.76 -9.79 -13.40
N LEU A 87 -13.63 -9.43 -12.79
CA LEU A 87 -12.70 -8.42 -13.32
C LEU A 87 -11.52 -9.01 -14.09
N PHE A 88 -11.34 -10.33 -14.08
CA PHE A 88 -10.14 -10.98 -14.61
C PHE A 88 -10.47 -12.23 -15.40
N SER A 89 -9.73 -12.47 -16.47
CA SER A 89 -9.93 -13.70 -17.26
C SER A 89 -9.36 -14.95 -16.59
N ASN A 90 -8.31 -14.78 -15.79
CA ASN A 90 -7.64 -15.82 -14.99
C ASN A 90 -6.61 -15.19 -14.04
N VAL A 91 -5.96 -16.00 -13.21
CA VAL A 91 -4.95 -15.51 -12.24
C VAL A 91 -3.74 -14.83 -12.91
N ASN A 92 -3.31 -15.25 -14.12
CA ASN A 92 -2.20 -14.57 -14.81
C ASN A 92 -2.56 -13.14 -15.22
N ASP A 93 -3.84 -12.88 -15.47
CA ASP A 93 -4.35 -11.54 -15.76
C ASP A 93 -4.10 -10.60 -14.56
N VAL A 94 -4.36 -11.07 -13.34
CA VAL A 94 -4.05 -10.34 -12.10
C VAL A 94 -2.57 -9.98 -12.01
N TYR A 95 -1.67 -10.91 -12.35
CA TYR A 95 -0.22 -10.64 -12.40
C TYR A 95 0.14 -9.59 -13.45
N ASN A 96 -0.48 -9.63 -14.63
CA ASN A 96 -0.24 -8.67 -15.71
C ASN A 96 -0.74 -7.28 -15.33
N VAL A 97 -1.95 -7.16 -14.80
CA VAL A 97 -2.51 -5.92 -14.28
C VAL A 97 -1.59 -5.34 -13.21
N LYS A 98 -1.17 -6.14 -12.22
CA LYS A 98 -0.23 -5.69 -11.18
C LYS A 98 1.08 -5.15 -11.75
N ARG A 99 1.67 -5.84 -12.73
CA ARG A 99 2.89 -5.39 -13.40
C ARG A 99 2.67 -4.07 -14.13
N ASN A 100 1.57 -3.95 -14.88
CA ASN A 100 1.26 -2.76 -15.67
C ASN A 100 1.03 -1.54 -14.78
N VAL A 101 0.25 -1.70 -13.71
CA VAL A 101 0.02 -0.65 -12.71
C VAL A 101 1.34 -0.19 -12.11
N LEU A 102 2.16 -1.11 -11.58
CA LEU A 102 3.44 -0.73 -10.95
C LEU A 102 4.41 -0.08 -11.94
N SER A 103 4.45 -0.56 -13.19
CA SER A 103 5.26 0.06 -14.24
C SER A 103 4.77 1.46 -14.61
N ARG A 104 3.46 1.71 -14.60
CA ARG A 104 2.87 3.03 -14.89
C ARG A 104 3.09 3.98 -13.73
N LEU A 105 2.73 3.59 -12.50
CA LEU A 105 2.94 4.40 -11.30
C LEU A 105 4.43 4.73 -11.11
N GLY A 106 5.31 3.75 -11.32
CA GLY A 106 6.76 3.94 -11.22
C GLY A 106 7.36 4.85 -12.30
N ARG A 107 6.64 5.16 -13.38
CA ARG A 107 7.05 6.14 -14.42
C ARG A 107 6.40 7.51 -14.24
N ASN A 108 5.43 7.64 -13.33
CA ASN A 108 4.78 8.92 -13.05
C ASN A 108 5.78 9.82 -12.30
N THR A 109 6.19 10.92 -12.94
CA THR A 109 7.21 11.84 -12.42
C THR A 109 6.76 12.54 -11.14
N ASP A 110 5.48 12.92 -11.06
CA ASP A 110 4.91 13.65 -9.92
C ASP A 110 4.88 12.76 -8.67
N LEU A 111 4.40 11.52 -8.82
CA LEU A 111 4.46 10.51 -7.75
C LEU A 111 5.89 10.25 -7.31
N ARG A 112 6.84 10.14 -8.24
CA ARG A 112 8.26 9.91 -7.90
C ARG A 112 8.84 11.08 -7.09
N GLN A 113 8.53 12.32 -7.47
CA GLN A 113 9.01 13.51 -6.77
C GLN A 113 8.46 13.60 -5.34
N ARG A 114 7.24 13.10 -5.11
CA ARG A 114 6.62 13.03 -3.78
C ARG A 114 7.15 11.87 -2.93
N MET A 115 7.46 10.74 -3.55
CA MET A 115 7.95 9.52 -2.88
C MET A 115 9.47 9.56 -2.56
N GLY A 116 10.19 10.58 -3.03
CA GLY A 116 11.60 10.80 -2.70
C GLY A 116 12.06 12.19 -3.13
N HIS A 117 12.61 12.93 -2.17
CA HIS A 117 13.36 14.18 -2.41
C HIS A 117 14.37 14.01 -3.56
N ALA A 118 14.53 15.07 -4.35
CA ALA A 118 15.47 15.19 -5.46
C ALA A 118 16.87 14.61 -5.19
#